data_AF-A0A5M9J4E8-F1
#
_entry.id   AF-A0A5M9J4E8-F1
#
_cell.length_a   1.000
_cell.length_b   1.000
_cell.length_c   1.000
_cell.angle_alpha   90.00
_cell.angle_beta   90.00
_cell.angle_gamma   90.00
#
_symmetry.space_group_name_H-M   'P 1'
#
loop_
_entity.id
_entity.type
_entity.pdbx_description
1 polymer ?
#
loop_
_entity_poly.entity_id
_entity_poly.type
_entity_poly.pdbx_seq_one_letter_code
_entity_poly.pdbx_strand_id
1 'polypeptide(L)'
;MSVGSLYQYYPNRDALLAAVLAKHLEWVAEAVEQACARHRQVPVAEMAAGLVTALVAAKLRDQGASKALYAIAGERGGAQLVARINTRMVAAIAAMLETAPDAHFEAPILTAGISLSAIVGPVRTLLEGNASPTFEAGLEQQTTLLLRAYLQAHGGPAALKA
;
A
#
# COMPACT_ATOMS: atom_id res chain seq x y z
N MET A 1 9.54 26.11 18.47
CA MET A 1 9.57 26.62 17.08
C MET A 1 8.61 27.79 16.98
N SER A 2 9.04 28.89 16.36
CA SER A 2 8.18 30.07 16.13
C SER A 2 7.35 29.87 14.87
N VAL A 3 6.18 30.52 14.78
CA VAL A 3 5.39 30.60 13.55
C VAL A 3 6.24 31.14 12.38
N GLY A 4 7.17 32.06 12.66
CA GLY A 4 8.09 32.62 11.68
C GLY A 4 9.08 31.60 11.09
N SER A 5 9.53 30.61 11.87
CA SER A 5 10.41 29.54 11.34
C SER A 5 9.68 28.54 10.45
N LEU A 6 8.34 28.39 10.59
CA LEU A 6 7.55 27.48 9.75
C LEU A 6 7.38 28.04 8.33
N TYR A 7 7.10 29.34 8.21
CA TYR A 7 6.94 30.01 6.91
C TYR A 7 8.24 30.16 6.12
N GLN A 8 9.40 30.09 6.79
CA GLN A 8 10.70 30.07 6.11
C GLN A 8 10.90 28.81 5.25
N TYR A 9 10.32 27.67 5.64
CA TYR A 9 10.41 26.41 4.88
C TYR A 9 9.16 26.13 4.05
N TYR A 10 8.00 26.63 4.47
CA TYR A 10 6.72 26.40 3.80
C TYR A 10 6.02 27.74 3.55
N PRO A 11 6.04 28.26 2.31
CA PRO A 11 5.56 29.60 2.01
C PRO A 11 4.06 29.80 2.31
N ASN A 12 3.30 28.71 2.42
CA ASN A 12 1.89 28.72 2.79
C ASN A 12 1.46 27.36 3.39
N ARG A 13 0.21 27.30 3.88
CA ARG A 13 -0.42 26.09 4.45
C ARG A 13 -0.38 24.91 3.47
N ASP A 14 -0.63 25.14 2.19
CA ASP A 14 -0.75 24.08 1.19
C ASP A 14 0.61 23.39 0.96
N ALA A 15 1.70 24.17 0.93
CA ALA A 15 3.06 23.64 0.83
C ALA A 15 3.43 22.77 2.04
N LEU A 16 3.00 23.16 3.24
CA LEU A 16 3.19 22.36 4.45
C LEU A 16 2.40 21.05 4.38
N LEU A 17 1.11 21.11 4.03
CA LEU A 17 0.25 19.93 3.94
C LEU A 17 0.74 18.95 2.86
N ALA A 18 1.19 19.45 1.72
CA ALA A 18 1.79 18.64 0.66
C ALA A 18 3.08 17.94 1.13
N ALA A 19 3.92 18.62 1.91
CA ALA A 19 5.15 18.02 2.44
C ALA A 19 4.86 16.96 3.52
N VAL A 20 3.87 17.18 4.38
CA VAL A 20 3.44 16.18 5.36
C VAL A 20 2.85 14.95 4.64
N LEU A 21 2.02 15.16 3.61
CA LEU A 21 1.50 14.08 2.78
C LEU A 21 2.64 13.30 2.09
N ALA A 22 3.62 13.99 1.51
CA ALA A 22 4.78 13.38 0.88
C ALA A 22 5.55 12.50 1.85
N LYS A 23 5.85 13.00 3.04
CA LYS A 23 6.54 12.24 4.08
C LYS A 23 5.76 10.99 4.52
N HIS A 24 4.45 11.11 4.67
CA HIS A 24 3.61 9.97 5.03
C HIS A 24 3.56 8.91 3.92
N LEU A 25 3.35 9.32 2.68
CA LEU A 25 3.31 8.40 1.54
C LEU A 25 4.66 7.72 1.29
N GLU A 26 5.76 8.43 1.51
CA GLU A 26 7.13 7.89 1.46
C GLU A 26 7.31 6.76 2.48
N TRP A 27 6.91 7.00 3.74
CA TRP A 27 7.00 5.99 4.79
C TRP A 27 6.13 4.76 4.50
N VAL A 28 4.94 4.95 3.92
CA VAL A 28 4.08 3.84 3.47
C VAL A 28 4.77 3.04 2.36
N ALA A 29 5.38 3.72 1.39
CA ALA A 29 6.10 3.07 0.30
C ALA A 29 7.28 2.24 0.82
N GLU A 30 8.08 2.80 1.72
CA GLU A 30 9.21 2.12 2.36
C GLU A 30 8.75 0.86 3.12
N ALA A 31 7.62 0.93 3.85
CA ALA A 31 7.07 -0.23 4.55
C ALA A 31 6.68 -1.35 3.59
N VAL A 32 6.04 -1.01 2.46
CA VAL A 32 5.68 -1.97 1.41
C VAL A 32 6.92 -2.57 0.76
N GLU A 33 7.92 -1.76 0.42
CA GLU A 33 9.17 -2.22 -0.18
C GLU A 33 9.94 -3.18 0.75
N GLN A 34 10.01 -2.86 2.04
CA GLN A 34 10.63 -3.73 3.03
C GLN A 34 9.87 -5.04 3.17
N ALA A 35 8.55 -5.01 3.17
CA ALA A 35 7.74 -6.22 3.18
C ALA A 35 8.00 -7.08 1.93
N CYS A 36 8.03 -6.44 0.75
CA CYS A 36 8.33 -7.10 -0.51
C CYS A 36 9.73 -7.73 -0.53
N ALA A 37 10.73 -7.05 0.02
CA ALA A 37 12.09 -7.57 0.12
C ALA A 37 12.19 -8.78 1.07
N ARG A 38 11.46 -8.76 2.20
CA ARG A 38 11.46 -9.85 3.19
C ARG A 38 10.75 -11.10 2.69
N HIS A 39 9.73 -10.96 1.86
CA HIS A 39 8.91 -12.07 1.35
C HIS A 39 9.26 -12.42 -0.10
N ARG A 40 10.53 -12.29 -0.51
CA ARG A 40 10.98 -12.87 -1.79
C ARG A 40 11.21 -14.36 -1.64
N GLN A 41 10.99 -15.12 -2.72
CA GLN A 41 11.27 -16.56 -2.78
C GLN A 41 10.50 -17.41 -1.75
N VAL A 42 9.36 -16.93 -1.27
CA VAL A 42 8.41 -17.67 -0.42
C VAL A 42 7.11 -17.94 -1.17
N PRO A 43 6.27 -18.91 -0.77
CA PRO A 43 4.99 -19.17 -1.44
C PRO A 43 4.09 -17.93 -1.55
N VAL A 44 3.31 -17.80 -2.62
CA VAL A 44 2.44 -16.62 -2.86
C VAL A 44 1.45 -16.35 -1.73
N ALA A 45 1.06 -17.40 -1.02
CA ALA A 45 0.22 -17.31 0.15
C ALA A 45 0.87 -16.51 1.31
N GLU A 46 2.18 -16.67 1.51
CA GLU A 46 2.95 -15.94 2.51
C GLU A 46 3.26 -14.53 2.04
N MET A 47 3.57 -14.34 0.75
CA MET A 47 3.72 -13.02 0.13
C MET A 47 2.47 -12.15 0.35
N ALA A 48 1.28 -12.72 0.12
CA ALA A 48 0.00 -12.03 0.32
C ALA A 48 -0.20 -11.59 1.77
N ALA A 49 0.00 -12.50 2.73
CA ALA A 49 -0.16 -12.20 4.15
C ALA A 49 0.82 -11.10 4.59
N GLY A 50 2.10 -11.22 4.23
CA GLY A 50 3.12 -10.24 4.56
C GLY A 50 2.83 -8.85 3.98
N LEU A 51 2.35 -8.79 2.74
CA LEU A 51 1.98 -7.53 2.08
C LEU A 51 0.76 -6.87 2.75
N VAL A 52 -0.28 -7.64 3.06
CA VAL A 52 -1.51 -7.13 3.70
C VAL A 52 -1.17 -6.57 5.08
N THR A 53 -0.51 -7.35 5.93
CA THR A 53 -0.12 -6.92 7.28
C THR A 53 0.72 -5.65 7.23
N ALA A 54 1.73 -5.58 6.36
CA ALA A 54 2.60 -4.40 6.26
C ALA A 54 1.83 -3.15 5.81
N LEU A 55 0.98 -3.26 4.79
CA LEU A 55 0.28 -2.11 4.23
C LEU A 55 -0.84 -1.62 5.16
N VAL A 56 -1.58 -2.54 5.78
CA VAL A 56 -2.60 -2.22 6.80
C VAL A 56 -1.94 -1.56 8.00
N ALA A 57 -0.87 -2.13 8.55
CA ALA A 57 -0.13 -1.54 9.67
C ALA A 57 0.42 -0.15 9.33
N ALA A 58 0.94 0.05 8.11
CA ALA A 58 1.42 1.35 7.68
C ALA A 58 0.28 2.38 7.57
N LYS A 59 -0.82 2.03 6.89
CA LYS A 59 -1.93 2.95 6.68
C LYS A 59 -2.73 3.24 7.94
N LEU A 60 -2.72 2.36 8.93
CA LEU A 60 -3.52 2.50 10.16
C LEU A 60 -2.69 2.81 11.41
N ARG A 61 -1.35 2.97 11.31
CA ARG A 61 -0.48 3.31 12.45
C ARG A 61 -0.96 4.53 13.23
N ASP A 62 -1.38 5.55 12.49
CA ASP A 62 -2.05 6.73 13.03
C ASP A 62 -3.26 6.98 12.14
N GLN A 63 -4.41 6.40 12.52
CA GLN A 63 -5.64 6.50 11.74
C GLN A 63 -6.10 7.96 11.58
N GLY A 64 -5.92 8.78 12.63
CA GLY A 64 -6.30 10.19 12.62
C GLY A 64 -5.47 10.99 11.60
N ALA A 65 -4.15 10.85 11.65
CA ALA A 65 -3.26 11.48 10.68
C ALA A 65 -3.50 10.95 9.26
N SER A 66 -3.69 9.64 9.10
CA SER A 66 -3.90 9.03 7.78
C SER A 66 -5.21 9.48 7.14
N LYS A 67 -6.27 9.64 7.93
CA LYS A 67 -7.55 10.23 7.49
C LYS A 67 -7.39 11.68 7.04
N ALA A 68 -6.71 12.51 7.84
CA ALA A 68 -6.47 13.91 7.51
C ALA A 68 -5.63 14.07 6.22
N LEU A 69 -4.59 13.25 6.08
CA LEU A 69 -3.71 13.27 4.90
C LEU A 69 -4.37 12.71 3.65
N TYR A 70 -5.30 11.76 3.80
CA TYR A 70 -6.10 11.28 2.68
C TYR A 70 -6.99 12.39 2.10
N ALA A 71 -7.62 13.21 2.94
CA ALA A 71 -8.39 14.37 2.48
C ALA A 71 -7.52 15.36 1.70
N ILE A 72 -6.31 15.62 2.16
CA ILE A 72 -5.31 16.49 1.49
C ILE A 72 -4.85 15.91 0.16
N ALA A 73 -4.76 14.57 0.03
CA ALA A 73 -4.35 13.93 -1.22
C ALA A 73 -5.30 14.20 -2.40
N GLY A 74 -6.57 14.51 -2.10
CA GLY A 74 -7.56 14.95 -3.10
C GLY A 74 -7.41 16.42 -3.52
N GLU A 75 -6.57 17.20 -2.84
CA GLU A 75 -6.31 18.60 -3.14
C GLU A 75 -5.14 18.77 -4.12
N ARG A 76 -4.83 20.03 -4.49
CA ARG A 76 -3.89 20.37 -5.57
C ARG A 76 -2.50 19.74 -5.34
N GLY A 77 -2.02 18.97 -6.32
CA GLY A 77 -0.70 18.30 -6.30
C GLY A 77 -0.66 16.93 -5.61
N GLY A 78 -1.66 16.59 -4.78
CA GLY A 78 -1.73 15.31 -4.08
C GLY A 78 -1.84 14.12 -5.04
N ALA A 79 -2.65 14.24 -6.09
CA ALA A 79 -2.86 13.17 -7.06
C ALA A 79 -1.58 12.72 -7.78
N GLN A 80 -0.71 13.65 -8.20
CA GLN A 80 0.55 13.30 -8.87
C GLN A 80 1.52 12.60 -7.92
N LEU A 81 1.59 13.07 -6.67
CA LEU A 81 2.41 12.47 -5.62
C LEU A 81 1.92 11.05 -5.29
N VAL A 82 0.60 10.86 -5.14
CA VAL A 82 -0.02 9.54 -4.94
C VAL A 82 0.28 8.62 -6.12
N ALA A 83 0.15 9.09 -7.36
CA ALA A 83 0.44 8.30 -8.56
C ALA A 83 1.90 7.81 -8.57
N ARG A 84 2.86 8.70 -8.30
CA ARG A 84 4.29 8.33 -8.22
C ARG A 84 4.57 7.27 -7.16
N ILE A 85 3.99 7.43 -5.97
CA ILE A 85 4.15 6.47 -4.87
C ILE A 85 3.48 5.13 -5.19
N ASN A 86 2.31 5.17 -5.83
CA ASN A 86 1.61 3.98 -6.30
C ASN A 86 2.49 3.20 -7.32
N THR A 87 3.02 3.87 -8.34
CA THR A 87 3.93 3.24 -9.33
C THR A 87 5.12 2.54 -8.65
N ARG A 88 5.72 3.19 -7.65
CA ARG A 88 6.85 2.63 -6.90
C ARG A 88 6.45 1.38 -6.11
N MET A 89 5.33 1.42 -5.38
CA MET A 89 4.83 0.25 -4.63
C MET A 89 4.47 -0.90 -5.57
N VAL A 90 3.81 -0.63 -6.70
CA VAL A 90 3.46 -1.64 -7.71
C VAL A 90 4.72 -2.33 -8.24
N ALA A 91 5.77 -1.57 -8.56
CA ALA A 91 7.03 -2.15 -9.03
C ALA A 91 7.67 -3.08 -7.98
N ALA A 92 7.65 -2.68 -6.70
CA ALA A 92 8.18 -3.51 -5.61
C ALA A 92 7.40 -4.82 -5.43
N ILE A 93 6.06 -4.74 -5.49
CA ILE A 93 5.18 -5.91 -5.38
C ILE A 93 5.38 -6.84 -6.58
N ALA A 94 5.45 -6.31 -7.80
CA ALA A 94 5.68 -7.12 -8.99
C ALA A 94 7.03 -7.87 -8.90
N ALA A 95 8.09 -7.17 -8.51
CA ALA A 95 9.41 -7.78 -8.31
C ALA A 95 9.43 -8.84 -7.20
N MET A 96 8.55 -8.75 -6.19
CA MET A 96 8.37 -9.82 -5.21
C MET A 96 7.62 -11.00 -5.86
N LEU A 97 6.50 -10.77 -6.53
CA LEU A 97 5.69 -11.82 -7.15
C LEU A 97 6.45 -12.64 -8.20
N GLU A 98 7.36 -12.01 -8.95
CA GLU A 98 8.25 -12.70 -9.90
C GLU A 98 9.19 -13.72 -9.23
N THR A 99 9.38 -13.63 -7.92
CA THR A 99 10.22 -14.56 -7.15
C THR A 99 9.46 -15.75 -6.60
N ALA A 100 8.15 -15.85 -6.81
CA ALA A 100 7.34 -16.92 -6.25
C ALA A 100 7.80 -18.31 -6.74
N PRO A 101 8.03 -19.27 -5.82
CA PRO A 101 8.43 -20.63 -6.20
C PRO A 101 7.25 -21.51 -6.63
N ASP A 102 6.03 -21.15 -6.25
CA ASP A 102 4.80 -21.93 -6.43
C ASP A 102 3.81 -21.33 -7.45
N ALA A 103 4.14 -20.18 -8.04
CA ALA A 103 3.31 -19.50 -9.03
C ALA A 103 4.13 -18.76 -10.09
N HIS A 104 3.58 -18.67 -11.30
CA HIS A 104 4.06 -17.78 -12.35
C HIS A 104 2.94 -16.81 -12.76
N PHE A 105 3.30 -15.54 -12.99
CA PHE A 105 2.36 -14.50 -13.41
C PHE A 105 2.80 -13.94 -14.76
N GLU A 106 1.93 -14.02 -15.77
CA GLU A 106 2.22 -13.50 -17.12
C GLU A 106 2.33 -11.97 -17.16
N ALA A 107 1.57 -11.28 -16.29
CA ALA A 107 1.56 -9.83 -16.18
C ALA A 107 1.81 -9.36 -14.73
N PRO A 108 3.03 -9.49 -14.18
CA PRO A 108 3.33 -9.20 -12.78
C PRO A 108 2.93 -7.79 -12.33
N ILE A 109 3.09 -6.78 -13.21
CA ILE A 109 2.71 -5.38 -12.94
C ILE A 109 1.20 -5.22 -12.79
N LEU A 110 0.40 -5.89 -13.63
CA LEU A 110 -1.05 -5.87 -13.52
C LEU A 110 -1.49 -6.55 -12.23
N THR A 111 -0.97 -7.74 -11.96
CA THR A 111 -1.24 -8.50 -10.72
C THR A 111 -0.90 -7.68 -9.48
N ALA A 112 0.25 -7.00 -9.49
CA ALA A 112 0.68 -6.12 -8.41
C ALA A 112 -0.24 -4.90 -8.23
N GLY A 113 -0.68 -4.27 -9.33
CA GLY A 113 -1.64 -3.16 -9.30
C GLY A 113 -3.01 -3.54 -8.72
N ILE A 114 -3.53 -4.72 -9.10
CA ILE A 114 -4.75 -5.28 -8.54
C ILE A 114 -4.56 -5.63 -7.06
N SER A 115 -3.44 -6.27 -6.72
CA SER A 115 -3.10 -6.64 -5.34
C SER A 115 -3.07 -5.42 -4.42
N LEU A 116 -2.36 -4.36 -4.82
CA LEU A 116 -2.30 -3.11 -4.07
C LEU A 116 -3.69 -2.47 -3.91
N SER A 117 -4.48 -2.44 -4.98
CA SER A 117 -5.83 -1.86 -4.97
C SER A 117 -6.79 -2.65 -4.07
N ALA A 118 -6.67 -3.97 -4.04
CA ALA A 118 -7.46 -4.86 -3.18
C ALA A 118 -7.21 -4.63 -1.68
N ILE A 119 -6.02 -4.15 -1.31
CA ILE A 119 -5.68 -3.79 0.07
C ILE A 119 -6.08 -2.34 0.38
N VAL A 120 -5.76 -1.41 -0.52
CA VAL A 120 -6.03 0.02 -0.32
C VAL A 120 -7.53 0.31 -0.24
N GLY A 121 -8.36 -0.41 -0.99
CA GLY A 121 -9.82 -0.21 -1.01
C GLY A 121 -10.46 -0.33 0.38
N PRO A 122 -10.37 -1.48 1.07
CA PRO A 122 -10.92 -1.65 2.41
C PRO A 122 -10.36 -0.66 3.44
N VAL A 123 -9.05 -0.40 3.40
CA VAL A 123 -8.40 0.59 4.28
C VAL A 123 -8.97 1.99 4.05
N ARG A 124 -9.20 2.36 2.79
CA ARG A 124 -9.84 3.63 2.43
C ARG A 124 -11.26 3.73 3.00
N THR A 125 -12.07 2.69 2.85
CA THR A 125 -13.43 2.64 3.43
C THR A 125 -13.41 2.91 4.93
N LEU A 126 -12.44 2.33 5.66
CA LEU A 126 -12.24 2.59 7.08
C LEU A 126 -11.85 4.04 7.36
N LEU A 127 -10.83 4.57 6.68
CA LEU A 127 -10.36 5.94 6.88
C LEU A 127 -11.41 7.01 6.54
N GLU A 128 -12.27 6.76 5.55
CA GLU A 128 -13.39 7.64 5.20
C GLU A 128 -14.50 7.64 6.26
N GLY A 129 -14.47 6.70 7.21
CA GLY A 129 -15.53 6.53 8.23
C GLY A 129 -16.75 5.78 7.72
N ASN A 130 -16.62 5.08 6.59
CA ASN A 130 -17.69 4.31 5.94
C ASN A 130 -17.72 2.83 6.40
N ALA A 131 -16.80 2.43 7.29
CA ALA A 131 -16.71 1.08 7.83
C ALA A 131 -17.59 0.89 9.08
N SER A 132 -18.25 -0.26 9.18
CA SER A 132 -18.86 -0.71 10.44
C SER A 132 -17.82 -1.29 11.39
N PRO A 133 -18.10 -1.43 12.70
CA PRO A 133 -17.18 -2.07 13.64
C PRO A 133 -16.82 -3.51 13.24
N THR A 134 -17.76 -4.26 12.65
CA THR A 134 -17.51 -5.62 12.14
C THR A 134 -16.56 -5.61 10.95
N PHE A 135 -16.69 -4.61 10.07
CA PHE A 135 -15.78 -4.44 8.93
C PHE A 135 -14.36 -4.13 9.41
N GLU A 136 -14.21 -3.21 10.36
CA GLU A 136 -12.90 -2.85 10.93
C GLU A 136 -12.25 -4.07 11.59
N ALA A 137 -12.98 -4.80 12.43
CA ALA A 137 -12.47 -6.00 13.11
C ALA A 137 -12.04 -7.12 12.14
N GLY A 138 -12.71 -7.24 10.98
CA GLY A 138 -12.41 -8.26 9.98
C GLY A 138 -11.44 -7.82 8.88
N LEU A 139 -11.04 -6.54 8.82
CA LEU A 139 -10.40 -5.95 7.65
C LEU A 139 -9.13 -6.70 7.22
N GLU A 140 -8.20 -6.92 8.13
CA GLU A 140 -6.92 -7.58 7.80
C GLU A 140 -7.12 -9.04 7.38
N GLN A 141 -7.96 -9.78 8.12
CA GLN A 141 -8.24 -11.18 7.85
C GLN A 141 -8.92 -11.37 6.48
N GLN A 142 -9.96 -10.59 6.20
CA GLN A 142 -10.72 -10.70 4.95
C GLN A 142 -9.91 -10.23 3.74
N THR A 143 -9.09 -9.18 3.90
CA THR A 143 -8.19 -8.71 2.84
C THR A 143 -7.11 -9.74 2.55
N THR A 144 -6.57 -10.39 3.58
CA THR A 144 -5.61 -11.50 3.42
C THR A 144 -6.22 -12.67 2.67
N LEU A 145 -7.44 -13.08 3.04
CA LEU A 145 -8.16 -14.14 2.34
C LEU A 145 -8.38 -13.80 0.86
N LEU A 146 -8.86 -12.59 0.58
CA LEU A 146 -9.10 -12.09 -0.78
C LEU A 146 -7.82 -12.14 -1.62
N LEU A 147 -6.72 -11.60 -1.11
CA LEU A 147 -5.47 -11.53 -1.86
C LEU A 147 -4.85 -12.91 -2.09
N ARG A 148 -4.86 -13.78 -1.07
CA ARG A 148 -4.38 -15.17 -1.20
C ARG A 148 -5.16 -15.91 -2.29
N ALA A 149 -6.49 -15.85 -2.23
CA ALA A 149 -7.35 -16.52 -3.20
C ALA A 149 -7.12 -15.98 -4.63
N TYR A 150 -6.99 -14.66 -4.80
CA TYR A 150 -6.69 -14.04 -6.09
C TYR A 150 -5.35 -14.52 -6.65
N LEU A 151 -4.27 -14.45 -5.87
CA LEU A 151 -2.94 -14.84 -6.34
C LEU A 151 -2.83 -16.34 -6.64
N GLN A 152 -3.50 -17.19 -5.86
CA GLN A 152 -3.53 -18.63 -6.09
C GLN A 152 -4.34 -19.01 -7.34
N ALA A 153 -5.45 -18.33 -7.58
CA ALA A 153 -6.28 -18.57 -8.77
C ALA A 153 -5.66 -18.02 -10.06
N HIS A 154 -4.91 -16.91 -9.95
CA HIS A 154 -4.30 -16.24 -11.10
C HIS A 154 -2.87 -16.68 -11.38
N GLY A 155 -2.16 -17.23 -10.38
CA GLY A 155 -0.85 -17.81 -10.54
C GLY A 155 -0.93 -19.14 -11.31
N GLY A 156 -0.32 -19.19 -12.48
CA GLY A 156 -0.12 -20.46 -13.18
C GLY A 156 0.88 -21.35 -12.42
N PRO A 157 0.88 -22.68 -12.65
CA PRO A 157 1.86 -23.56 -12.02
C PRO A 157 3.28 -23.08 -12.33
N ALA A 158 4.13 -22.98 -11.30
CA ALA A 158 5.53 -22.62 -11.50
C ALA A 158 6.19 -23.59 -12.49
N ALA A 159 6.86 -23.06 -13.52
CA ALA A 159 7.60 -23.88 -14.46
C ALA A 159 8.66 -24.68 -13.68
N LEU A 160 8.69 -26.00 -13.89
CA LEU A 160 9.69 -26.87 -13.31
C LEU A 160 11.07 -26.36 -13.76
N LYS A 161 11.86 -25.79 -12.85
CA LYS A 161 13.26 -25.43 -13.16
C LYS A 161 14.01 -26.73 -13.41
N ALA A 162 14.36 -26.98 -14.67
CA ALA A 162 15.20 -28.09 -15.11
C ALA A 162 16.66 -27.91 -14.66
#